data_AF-A0A2V3IUN8-F1
#
_entry.id   AF-A0A2V3IUN8-F1
#
_cell.length_a   1.000
_cell.length_b   1.000
_cell.length_c   1.000
_cell.angle_alpha   90.00
_cell.angle_beta   90.00
_cell.angle_gamma   90.00
#
_symmetry.space_group_name_H-M   'P 1'
#
loop_
_entity.id
_entity.type
_entity.pdbx_description
1 polymer ?
#
loop_
_entity_poly.entity_id
_entity_poly.type
_entity_poly.pdbx_seq_one_letter_code
_entity_poly.pdbx_strand_id
1 'polypeptide(L)'
;MDIDKNRIAAVYNLVSALQTQLQTANLQNQKYEAIIVSYQRKLSKLIRKRNRSPTNQLAPPKKPQNDNEKTSTPTHSPSKQTPATDRLARLTADLHLARSKNKQLSDENLSLSRQLKSRDDALASDTAELSRLRQDNLKMRDLEMRINVLEAENASLKLRDQTLQNENNLRLNLGEESTRVLQKEVKRLNEELATARCEADAAAASSSSALRTANELQINLTQQLTDAKTTNTHMEQYIANIEKQLSAVRTEAEQQKLTFEEEADRLKQIADIQKEMTIQAEQRLKDFEAIVETLQQEVQEKDRQPKTVRSVQSHTEVLLKSMEQALDAKQAQLRQISLDQQKLKSSHSKMLQNEQQLKRIADEARQEARQAQREVVRLKAIIQEMSKQKGRPVDTAEEATEAKRLSFETGSIPLRNSGSLRFSGFDRNSGYGRESGMGRVSTFGRTSDFNDPEIGPRSTIPLHPPRQDEVPMDVDSQLQELFNIRMRHQKILRAMQETKNMRMSTE
;
A
#
# COMPACT_ATOMS: atom_id res chain seq x y z
N MET A 1 -8.31 4.48 93.01
CA MET A 1 -7.81 5.86 93.26
C MET A 1 -8.46 6.47 94.50
N ASP A 2 -9.78 6.66 94.56
CA ASP A 2 -10.42 7.29 95.74
C ASP A 2 -10.51 6.38 96.97
N ILE A 3 -10.64 5.07 96.77
CA ILE A 3 -10.50 4.05 97.83
C ILE A 3 -9.15 4.22 98.55
N ASP A 4 -8.08 4.48 97.80
CA ASP A 4 -6.71 4.55 98.30
C ASP A 4 -6.45 5.86 99.07
N LYS A 5 -7.00 6.99 98.57
CA LYS A 5 -7.06 8.26 99.32
C LYS A 5 -7.76 8.08 100.66
N ASN A 6 -8.91 7.39 100.66
CA ASN A 6 -9.71 7.18 101.86
C ASN A 6 -9.00 6.26 102.87
N ARG A 7 -8.26 5.23 102.41
CA ARG A 7 -7.44 4.38 103.28
C ARG A 7 -6.28 5.15 103.91
N ILE A 8 -5.56 5.97 103.14
CA ILE A 8 -4.47 6.81 103.68
C ILE A 8 -5.02 7.85 104.67
N ALA A 9 -6.13 8.53 104.36
CA ALA A 9 -6.76 9.46 105.29
C ALA A 9 -7.18 8.78 106.60
N ALA A 10 -7.74 7.57 106.53
CA ALA A 10 -8.11 6.80 107.72
C ALA A 10 -6.89 6.40 108.58
N VAL A 11 -5.78 5.98 107.96
CA VAL A 11 -4.55 5.65 108.70
C VAL A 11 -3.90 6.91 109.29
N TYR A 12 -3.88 8.03 108.55
CA TYR A 12 -3.34 9.31 109.05
C TYR A 12 -4.12 9.83 110.27
N ASN A 13 -5.45 9.74 110.23
CA ASN A 13 -6.32 10.05 111.36
C ASN A 13 -6.06 9.12 112.56
N LEU A 14 -5.82 7.83 112.33
CA LEU A 14 -5.48 6.86 113.38
C LEU A 14 -4.11 7.14 114.03
N VAL A 15 -3.09 7.46 113.23
CA VAL A 15 -1.76 7.87 113.73
C VAL A 15 -1.87 9.12 114.60
N SER A 16 -2.60 10.15 114.14
CA SER A 16 -2.86 11.38 114.91
C SER A 16 -3.58 11.11 116.25
N ALA A 17 -4.56 10.20 116.26
CA ALA A 17 -5.25 9.77 117.48
C ALA A 17 -4.32 9.03 118.46
N LEU A 18 -3.51 8.08 117.96
CA LEU A 18 -2.53 7.34 118.77
C LEU A 18 -1.43 8.26 119.33
N GLN A 19 -0.98 9.25 118.56
CA GLN A 19 0.00 10.23 119.00
C GLN A 19 -0.56 11.13 120.11
N THR A 20 -1.84 11.52 120.01
CA THR A 20 -2.58 12.26 121.05
C THR A 20 -2.74 11.43 122.33
N GLN A 21 -3.00 10.13 122.21
CA GLN A 21 -3.04 9.20 123.36
C GLN A 21 -1.66 9.07 124.02
N LEU A 22 -0.59 8.91 123.24
CA LEU A 22 0.79 8.84 123.75
C LEU A 22 1.21 10.14 124.48
N GLN A 23 0.85 11.32 123.97
CA GLN A 23 1.06 12.58 124.68
C GLN A 23 0.31 12.61 126.02
N THR A 24 -0.95 12.17 126.02
CA THR A 24 -1.81 12.13 127.22
C THR A 24 -1.24 11.17 128.28
N ALA A 25 -0.78 9.99 127.89
CA ALA A 25 -0.21 8.99 128.78
C ALA A 25 1.18 9.39 129.32
N ASN A 26 2.03 10.04 128.51
CA ASN A 26 3.26 10.70 129.00
C ASN A 26 2.96 11.76 130.08
N LEU A 27 1.95 12.60 129.88
CA LEU A 27 1.52 13.59 130.88
C LEU A 27 0.97 12.94 132.16
N GLN A 28 0.36 11.75 132.08
CA GLN A 28 -0.03 10.98 133.27
C GLN A 28 1.18 10.40 134.00
N ASN A 29 2.18 9.85 133.29
CA ASN A 29 3.43 9.37 133.91
C ASN A 29 4.14 10.49 134.68
N GLN A 30 4.31 11.67 134.09
CA GLN A 30 4.92 12.82 134.78
C GLN A 30 4.17 13.19 136.09
N LYS A 31 2.83 13.07 136.12
CA LYS A 31 2.04 13.26 137.33
C LYS A 31 2.27 12.14 138.36
N TYR A 32 2.37 10.89 137.95
CA TYR A 32 2.66 9.78 138.85
C TYR A 32 4.10 9.82 139.40
N GLU A 33 5.10 10.22 138.60
CA GLU A 33 6.46 10.48 139.09
C GLU A 33 6.51 11.59 140.14
N ALA A 34 5.81 12.71 139.91
CA ALA A 34 5.69 13.78 140.90
C ALA A 34 5.03 13.30 142.21
N ILE A 35 3.99 12.46 142.12
CA ILE A 35 3.34 11.82 143.28
C ILE A 35 4.32 10.90 144.02
N ILE A 36 5.04 10.03 143.29
CA ILE A 36 6.06 9.11 143.81
C ILE A 36 7.16 9.88 144.56
N VAL A 37 7.71 10.95 143.96
CA VAL A 37 8.69 11.83 144.60
C VAL A 37 8.10 12.50 145.85
N SER A 38 6.83 12.90 145.83
CA SER A 38 6.15 13.45 147.01
C SER A 38 6.05 12.42 148.15
N TYR A 39 5.74 11.15 147.83
CA TYR A 39 5.63 10.08 148.82
C TYR A 39 6.98 9.67 149.37
N GLN A 40 8.02 9.56 148.53
CA GLN A 40 9.40 9.34 149.00
C GLN A 40 9.83 10.46 149.96
N ARG A 41 9.59 11.74 149.62
CA ARG A 41 9.88 12.89 150.50
C ARG A 41 9.11 12.83 151.82
N LYS A 42 7.85 12.38 151.83
CA LYS A 42 7.04 12.16 153.06
C LYS A 42 7.58 11.01 153.90
N LEU A 43 7.92 9.87 153.29
CA LEU A 43 8.44 8.67 153.95
C LEU A 43 9.81 8.95 154.61
N SER A 44 10.73 9.58 153.88
CA SER A 44 12.04 10.01 154.41
C SER A 44 11.93 10.99 155.58
N LYS A 45 10.93 11.88 155.58
CA LYS A 45 10.63 12.76 156.73
C LYS A 45 10.12 11.98 157.95
N LEU A 46 9.33 10.92 157.76
CA LEU A 46 8.86 10.07 158.86
C LEU A 46 9.98 9.20 159.43
N ILE A 47 10.82 8.59 158.58
CA ILE A 47 12.00 7.82 159.03
C ILE A 47 12.96 8.71 159.83
N ARG A 48 13.25 9.94 159.35
CA ARG A 48 14.05 10.93 160.10
C ARG A 48 13.42 11.40 161.42
N LYS A 49 12.10 11.27 161.60
CA LYS A 49 11.42 11.53 162.88
C LYS A 49 11.45 10.32 163.82
N ARG A 50 11.42 9.08 163.30
CA ARG A 50 11.54 7.85 164.12
C ARG A 50 12.92 7.72 164.77
N ASN A 51 13.97 8.18 164.09
CA ASN A 51 15.36 8.00 164.51
C ASN A 51 15.92 9.18 165.34
N ARG A 52 15.13 9.80 166.22
CA ARG A 52 15.55 10.96 167.03
C ARG A 52 15.02 10.93 168.48
N SER A 53 15.68 10.13 169.32
CA SER A 53 15.61 10.21 170.79
C SER A 53 17.01 9.90 171.39
N PRO A 54 17.49 10.66 172.40
CA PRO A 54 18.65 10.30 173.22
C PRO A 54 18.24 9.29 174.33
N THR A 55 19.14 8.61 175.07
CA THR A 55 20.62 8.58 175.08
C THR A 55 21.08 7.09 175.14
N ASN A 56 22.23 6.58 175.61
CA ASN A 56 23.40 7.11 176.36
C ASN A 56 24.73 6.43 175.93
N GLN A 57 25.82 6.70 176.64
CA GLN A 57 27.20 6.27 176.31
C GLN A 57 27.54 4.84 176.76
N LEU A 58 28.24 4.06 175.93
CA LEU A 58 29.69 3.74 176.05
C LEU A 58 30.14 2.83 174.88
N ALA A 59 31.44 2.49 174.79
CA ALA A 59 32.09 2.07 173.52
C ALA A 59 32.59 0.59 173.48
N PRO A 60 33.72 0.26 172.82
CA PRO A 60 33.84 -0.63 171.64
C PRO A 60 34.17 -2.12 172.03
N PRO A 61 34.32 -3.14 171.11
CA PRO A 61 34.86 -3.03 169.74
C PRO A 61 34.51 -4.09 168.64
N LYS A 62 35.17 -3.93 167.46
CA LYS A 62 35.62 -4.95 166.45
C LYS A 62 34.62 -5.69 165.52
N LYS A 63 35.10 -5.87 164.26
CA LYS A 63 34.71 -6.86 163.22
C LYS A 63 34.90 -8.32 163.75
N PRO A 64 34.22 -9.38 163.24
CA PRO A 64 34.11 -9.83 161.82
C PRO A 64 32.70 -9.62 161.22
N GLN A 65 32.37 -9.75 159.92
CA GLN A 65 32.78 -10.61 158.77
C GLN A 65 31.98 -11.92 158.64
N ASN A 66 31.13 -11.94 157.59
CA ASN A 66 30.60 -13.08 156.82
C ASN A 66 29.53 -14.07 157.34
N ASP A 67 28.78 -14.54 156.34
CA ASP A 67 28.23 -15.88 156.10
C ASP A 67 27.03 -16.46 156.90
N ASN A 68 25.85 -16.25 156.27
CA ASN A 68 25.04 -17.31 155.63
C ASN A 68 23.97 -18.08 156.47
N GLU A 69 23.12 -18.81 155.72
CA GLU A 69 22.16 -19.85 156.14
C GLU A 69 20.91 -19.47 156.98
N LYS A 70 19.77 -19.45 156.27
CA LYS A 70 18.50 -20.18 156.57
C LYS A 70 17.67 -19.94 157.85
N THR A 71 16.36 -20.24 157.68
CA THR A 71 15.38 -20.71 158.68
C THR A 71 15.23 -19.95 160.01
N SER A 72 14.08 -19.28 160.17
CA SER A 72 12.98 -19.85 160.98
C SER A 72 11.72 -18.97 160.96
N THR A 73 10.56 -19.61 161.12
CA THR A 73 9.36 -18.95 161.65
C THR A 73 9.51 -18.76 163.16
N PRO A 74 8.94 -17.68 163.72
CA PRO A 74 8.20 -17.91 164.96
C PRO A 74 6.87 -17.16 165.02
N THR A 75 5.92 -17.78 165.72
CA THR A 75 4.79 -17.12 166.35
C THR A 75 5.27 -16.09 167.38
N HIS A 76 4.65 -14.90 167.46
CA HIS A 76 4.08 -14.43 168.72
C HIS A 76 3.17 -13.19 168.61
N SER A 77 2.19 -13.22 169.52
CA SER A 77 1.27 -12.25 170.11
C SER A 77 1.68 -10.74 170.14
N PRO A 78 0.72 -9.82 170.34
CA PRO A 78 0.84 -8.44 169.85
C PRO A 78 1.66 -7.49 170.72
N SER A 79 2.44 -6.63 170.06
CA SER A 79 3.07 -5.44 170.64
C SER A 79 2.41 -4.16 170.11
N LYS A 80 2.24 -3.16 170.98
CA LYS A 80 1.37 -1.99 170.74
C LYS A 80 1.83 -1.17 169.52
N GLN A 81 1.00 -1.18 168.46
CA GLN A 81 1.15 -0.27 167.32
C GLN A 81 1.06 1.20 167.78
N THR A 82 1.78 2.08 167.09
CA THR A 82 1.65 3.53 167.26
C THR A 82 1.14 4.13 165.95
N PRO A 83 0.40 5.26 165.96
CA PRO A 83 -0.14 5.84 164.73
C PRO A 83 0.93 6.28 163.70
N ALA A 84 2.21 6.25 164.06
CA ALA A 84 3.32 6.43 163.14
C ALA A 84 3.62 5.18 162.26
N THR A 85 3.45 3.95 162.76
CA THR A 85 3.76 2.72 162.00
C THR A 85 2.74 2.47 160.90
N ASP A 86 1.45 2.61 161.18
CA ASP A 86 0.38 2.40 160.20
C ASP A 86 0.45 3.45 159.08
N ARG A 87 0.80 4.70 159.43
CA ARG A 87 0.98 5.77 158.45
C ARG A 87 2.20 5.53 157.55
N LEU A 88 3.25 4.88 158.06
CA LEU A 88 4.39 4.45 157.27
C LEU A 88 4.01 3.29 156.32
N ALA A 89 3.24 2.31 156.81
CA ALA A 89 2.78 1.17 156.03
C ALA A 89 1.87 1.60 154.86
N ARG A 90 0.86 2.45 155.12
CA ARG A 90 -0.02 2.99 154.07
C ARG A 90 0.77 3.76 153.01
N LEU A 91 1.64 4.70 153.41
CA LEU A 91 2.50 5.44 152.48
C LEU A 91 3.47 4.54 151.67
N THR A 92 3.81 3.35 152.19
CA THR A 92 4.64 2.38 151.46
C THR A 92 3.79 1.60 150.45
N ALA A 93 2.56 1.22 150.79
CA ALA A 93 1.61 0.62 149.85
C ALA A 93 1.24 1.61 148.72
N ASP A 94 0.94 2.87 149.05
CA ASP A 94 0.67 3.95 148.10
C ASP A 94 1.85 4.15 147.12
N LEU A 95 3.09 4.10 147.63
CA LEU A 95 4.30 4.20 146.82
C LEU A 95 4.46 3.00 145.87
N HIS A 96 4.17 1.78 146.32
CA HIS A 96 4.21 0.58 145.49
C HIS A 96 3.12 0.58 144.42
N LEU A 97 1.89 1.00 144.75
CA LEU A 97 0.78 1.14 143.81
C LEU A 97 1.09 2.20 142.75
N ALA A 98 1.60 3.37 143.15
CA ALA A 98 2.01 4.43 142.22
C ALA A 98 3.17 3.98 141.31
N ARG A 99 4.20 3.30 141.86
CA ARG A 99 5.29 2.71 141.05
C ARG A 99 4.79 1.66 140.06
N SER A 100 3.87 0.80 140.48
CA SER A 100 3.27 -0.22 139.61
C SER A 100 2.52 0.44 138.44
N LYS A 101 1.69 1.46 138.73
CA LYS A 101 0.94 2.18 137.70
C LYS A 101 1.83 3.02 136.76
N ASN A 102 2.90 3.62 137.28
CA ASN A 102 3.90 4.33 136.45
C ASN A 102 4.68 3.35 135.55
N LYS A 103 4.95 2.12 136.02
CA LYS A 103 5.52 1.07 135.17
C LYS A 103 4.52 0.66 134.08
N GLN A 104 3.26 0.38 134.44
CA GLN A 104 2.22 0.01 133.48
C GLN A 104 2.07 1.07 132.37
N LEU A 105 1.93 2.35 132.74
CA LEU A 105 1.87 3.46 131.79
C LEU A 105 3.15 3.62 130.95
N SER A 106 4.32 3.27 131.49
CA SER A 106 5.59 3.25 130.74
C SER A 106 5.63 2.11 129.71
N ASP A 107 5.16 0.92 130.09
CA ASP A 107 5.06 -0.25 129.20
C ASP A 107 3.99 -0.01 128.11
N GLU A 108 2.87 0.65 128.44
CA GLU A 108 1.84 1.12 127.52
C GLU A 108 2.40 2.19 126.54
N ASN A 109 3.17 3.18 127.03
CA ASN A 109 3.83 4.17 126.18
C ASN A 109 4.84 3.54 125.20
N LEU A 110 5.60 2.53 125.66
CA LEU A 110 6.52 1.77 124.80
C LEU A 110 5.75 0.95 123.75
N SER A 111 4.59 0.39 124.09
CA SER A 111 3.70 -0.30 123.15
C SER A 111 3.15 0.67 122.09
N LEU A 112 2.56 1.80 122.51
CA LEU A 112 2.04 2.83 121.62
C LEU A 112 3.12 3.41 120.69
N SER A 113 4.33 3.65 121.21
CA SER A 113 5.46 4.16 120.41
C SER A 113 5.90 3.16 119.33
N ARG A 114 5.87 1.85 119.62
CA ARG A 114 6.14 0.79 118.64
C ARG A 114 5.03 0.68 117.60
N GLN A 115 3.77 0.82 118.01
CA GLN A 115 2.61 0.78 117.11
C GLN A 115 2.58 2.01 116.17
N LEU A 116 2.90 3.20 116.67
CA LEU A 116 3.07 4.40 115.85
C LEU A 116 4.15 4.16 114.80
N LYS A 117 5.37 3.78 115.23
CA LYS A 117 6.47 3.53 114.28
C LYS A 117 6.10 2.49 113.21
N SER A 118 5.49 1.36 113.57
CA SER A 118 5.10 0.36 112.57
C SER A 118 3.97 0.82 111.62
N ARG A 119 3.19 1.85 112.00
CA ARG A 119 2.22 2.51 111.13
C ARG A 119 2.87 3.56 110.24
N ASP A 120 3.86 4.29 110.72
CA ASP A 120 4.65 5.23 109.92
C ASP A 120 5.51 4.48 108.88
N ASP A 121 6.16 3.38 109.27
CA ASP A 121 6.90 2.49 108.37
C ASP A 121 5.96 1.89 107.29
N ALA A 122 4.73 1.54 107.65
CA ALA A 122 3.72 1.07 106.69
C ALA A 122 3.21 2.19 105.75
N LEU A 123 2.94 3.40 106.27
CA LEU A 123 2.58 4.56 105.44
C LEU A 123 3.70 4.92 104.44
N ALA A 124 4.97 4.79 104.83
CA ALA A 124 6.10 4.98 103.94
C ALA A 124 6.12 3.93 102.81
N SER A 125 5.78 2.67 103.10
CA SER A 125 5.61 1.61 102.10
C SER A 125 4.43 1.91 101.15
N ASP A 126 3.24 2.19 101.68
CA ASP A 126 2.03 2.47 100.89
C ASP A 126 2.22 3.68 99.97
N THR A 127 2.91 4.73 100.43
CA THR A 127 3.18 5.93 99.63
C THR A 127 4.26 5.72 98.58
N ALA A 128 5.26 4.87 98.82
CA ALA A 128 6.21 4.43 97.80
C ALA A 128 5.52 3.58 96.71
N GLU A 129 4.65 2.65 97.10
CA GLU A 129 3.87 1.83 96.16
C GLU A 129 2.92 2.68 95.31
N LEU A 130 2.17 3.61 95.91
CA LEU A 130 1.34 4.55 95.14
C LEU A 130 2.14 5.45 94.21
N SER A 131 3.38 5.82 94.57
CA SER A 131 4.25 6.61 93.71
C SER A 131 4.72 5.80 92.50
N ARG A 132 5.07 4.53 92.69
CA ARG A 132 5.35 3.58 91.61
C ARG A 132 4.14 3.35 90.72
N LEU A 133 2.98 3.05 91.30
CA LEU A 133 1.72 2.83 90.55
C LEU A 133 1.33 4.07 89.72
N ARG A 134 1.57 5.29 90.21
CA ARG A 134 1.40 6.53 89.42
C ARG A 134 2.37 6.61 88.25
N GLN A 135 3.64 6.27 88.46
CA GLN A 135 4.64 6.25 87.38
C GLN A 135 4.30 5.20 86.31
N ASP A 136 3.85 4.01 86.72
CA ASP A 136 3.46 2.95 85.79
C ASP A 136 2.14 3.29 85.06
N ASN A 137 1.21 4.01 85.68
CA ASN A 137 0.03 4.59 84.99
C ASN A 137 0.42 5.65 83.94
N LEU A 138 1.47 6.44 84.16
CA LEU A 138 1.97 7.38 83.15
C LEU A 138 2.57 6.63 81.95
N LYS A 139 3.42 5.62 82.19
CA LYS A 139 3.96 4.75 81.13
C LYS A 139 2.85 4.08 80.31
N MET A 140 1.79 3.61 80.95
CA MET A 140 0.63 3.03 80.25
C MET A 140 -0.02 4.03 79.30
N ARG A 141 -0.21 5.28 79.72
CA ARG A 141 -0.75 6.35 78.84
C ARG A 141 0.19 6.69 77.69
N ASP A 142 1.50 6.73 77.94
CA ASP A 142 2.49 6.96 76.88
C ASP A 142 2.48 5.83 75.84
N LEU A 143 2.28 4.57 76.29
CA LEU A 143 2.10 3.41 75.42
C LEU A 143 0.76 3.43 74.68
N GLU A 144 -0.35 3.80 75.33
CA GLU A 144 -1.67 4.00 74.70
C GLU A 144 -1.58 5.06 73.59
N MET A 145 -0.95 6.21 73.86
CA MET A 145 -0.71 7.24 72.85
C MET A 145 0.17 6.71 71.70
N ARG A 146 1.21 5.93 71.98
CA ARG A 146 2.06 5.36 70.93
C ARG A 146 1.33 4.31 70.09
N ILE A 147 0.45 3.50 70.69
CA ILE A 147 -0.43 2.56 69.98
C ILE A 147 -1.37 3.33 69.05
N ASN A 148 -2.08 4.35 69.54
CA ASN A 148 -2.99 5.16 68.72
C ASN A 148 -2.28 5.80 67.52
N VAL A 149 -1.04 6.27 67.69
CA VAL A 149 -0.20 6.78 66.59
C VAL A 149 0.18 5.68 65.59
N LEU A 150 0.62 4.51 66.06
CA LEU A 150 0.96 3.38 65.19
C LEU A 150 -0.26 2.82 64.43
N GLU A 151 -1.45 2.86 65.04
CA GLU A 151 -2.71 2.48 64.38
C GLU A 151 -3.09 3.49 63.28
N ALA A 152 -2.92 4.79 63.52
CA ALA A 152 -3.11 5.84 62.51
C ALA A 152 -2.09 5.75 61.36
N GLU A 153 -0.80 5.50 61.67
CA GLU A 153 0.26 5.24 60.68
C GLU A 153 -0.10 4.01 59.82
N ASN A 154 -0.54 2.91 60.44
CA ASN A 154 -0.96 1.66 59.76
C ASN A 154 -2.21 1.85 58.88
N ALA A 155 -3.20 2.61 59.35
CA ALA A 155 -4.36 2.98 58.55
C ALA A 155 -3.99 3.85 57.32
N SER A 156 -3.08 4.80 57.50
CA SER A 156 -2.57 5.64 56.41
C SER A 156 -1.77 4.84 55.37
N LEU A 157 -0.96 3.87 55.81
CA LEU A 157 -0.24 2.95 54.92
C LEU A 157 -1.20 2.08 54.10
N LYS A 158 -2.20 1.45 54.74
CA LYS A 158 -3.23 0.66 54.04
C LYS A 158 -3.98 1.47 52.97
N LEU A 159 -4.35 2.71 53.28
CA LEU A 159 -4.99 3.61 52.31
C LEU A 159 -4.06 3.91 51.13
N ARG A 160 -2.77 4.17 51.39
CA ARG A 160 -1.75 4.40 50.35
C ARG A 160 -1.55 3.17 49.46
N ASP A 161 -1.46 1.98 50.05
CA ASP A 161 -1.29 0.73 49.31
C ASP A 161 -2.50 0.45 48.41
N GLN A 162 -3.72 0.68 48.92
CA GLN A 162 -4.95 0.61 48.13
C GLN A 162 -4.96 1.63 46.97
N THR A 163 -4.49 2.87 47.20
CA THR A 163 -4.34 3.88 46.14
C THR A 163 -3.36 3.42 45.05
N LEU A 164 -2.17 2.92 45.45
CA LEU A 164 -1.17 2.42 44.52
C LEU A 164 -1.64 1.18 43.74
N GLN A 165 -2.42 0.30 44.38
CA GLN A 165 -3.05 -0.84 43.70
C GLN A 165 -4.06 -0.37 42.64
N ASN A 166 -4.91 0.62 42.97
CA ASN A 166 -5.85 1.21 42.02
C ASN A 166 -5.15 1.92 40.85
N GLU A 167 -4.07 2.66 41.10
CA GLU A 167 -3.25 3.27 40.05
C GLU A 167 -2.62 2.23 39.12
N ASN A 168 -2.06 1.15 39.66
CA ASN A 168 -1.47 0.08 38.87
C ASN A 168 -2.53 -0.66 38.02
N ASN A 169 -3.71 -0.94 38.59
CA ASN A 169 -4.83 -1.52 37.84
C ASN A 169 -5.28 -0.59 36.70
N LEU A 170 -5.35 0.73 36.92
CA LEU A 170 -5.67 1.70 35.88
C LEU A 170 -4.60 1.73 34.76
N ARG A 171 -3.31 1.71 35.12
CA ARG A 171 -2.20 1.65 34.15
C ARG A 171 -2.23 0.36 33.31
N LEU A 172 -2.55 -0.79 33.92
CA LEU A 172 -2.72 -2.06 33.21
C LEU A 172 -3.90 -1.99 32.22
N ASN A 173 -5.06 -1.51 32.67
CA ASN A 173 -6.24 -1.35 31.80
C ASN A 173 -5.97 -0.43 30.59
N LEU A 174 -5.29 0.70 30.81
CA LEU A 174 -4.89 1.62 29.73
C LEU A 174 -3.87 0.99 28.77
N GLY A 175 -2.94 0.17 29.30
CA GLY A 175 -2.00 -0.61 28.47
C GLY A 175 -2.69 -1.66 27.61
N GLU A 176 -3.66 -2.39 28.17
CA GLU A 176 -4.49 -3.33 27.41
C GLU A 176 -5.34 -2.61 26.35
N GLU A 177 -6.00 -1.50 26.68
CA GLU A 177 -6.84 -0.78 25.72
C GLU A 177 -6.02 -0.17 24.58
N SER A 178 -4.87 0.44 24.88
CA SER A 178 -3.88 0.88 23.88
C SER A 178 -3.45 -0.29 22.97
N THR A 179 -3.16 -1.45 23.55
CA THR A 179 -2.80 -2.67 22.79
C THR A 179 -3.94 -3.13 21.89
N ARG A 180 -5.20 -3.12 22.37
CA ARG A 180 -6.39 -3.47 21.57
C ARG A 180 -6.65 -2.47 20.43
N VAL A 181 -6.37 -1.18 20.62
CA VAL A 181 -6.45 -0.16 19.56
C VAL A 181 -5.37 -0.40 18.51
N LEU A 182 -4.12 -0.63 18.91
CA LEU A 182 -3.01 -0.94 18.00
C LEU A 182 -3.26 -2.25 17.23
N GLN A 183 -3.81 -3.28 17.86
CA GLN A 183 -4.20 -4.53 17.18
C GLN A 183 -5.30 -4.31 16.13
N LYS A 184 -6.29 -3.45 16.40
CA LYS A 184 -7.32 -3.08 15.42
C LYS A 184 -6.70 -2.35 14.22
N GLU A 185 -5.81 -1.40 14.47
CA GLU A 185 -5.17 -0.63 13.40
C GLU A 185 -4.22 -1.48 12.55
N VAL A 186 -3.42 -2.37 13.18
CA VAL A 186 -2.61 -3.36 12.47
C VAL A 186 -3.48 -4.29 11.63
N LYS A 187 -4.65 -4.71 12.12
CA LYS A 187 -5.60 -5.48 11.31
C LYS A 187 -6.11 -4.67 10.11
N ARG A 188 -6.55 -3.42 10.34
CA ARG A 188 -7.05 -2.50 9.30
C ARG A 188 -6.04 -2.28 8.18
N LEU A 189 -4.78 -2.01 8.54
CA LEU A 189 -3.67 -1.83 7.60
C LEU A 189 -3.32 -3.11 6.81
N ASN A 190 -3.46 -4.29 7.42
CA ASN A 190 -3.27 -5.56 6.70
C ASN A 190 -4.43 -5.84 5.72
N GLU A 191 -5.65 -5.43 6.04
CA GLU A 191 -6.81 -5.53 5.14
C GLU A 191 -6.64 -4.57 3.94
N GLU A 192 -6.21 -3.31 4.17
CA GLU A 192 -5.86 -2.36 3.10
C GLU A 192 -4.69 -2.83 2.21
N LEU A 193 -3.65 -3.42 2.81
CA LEU A 193 -2.52 -3.97 2.08
C LEU A 193 -2.89 -5.22 1.27
N ALA A 194 -3.89 -5.99 1.71
CA ALA A 194 -4.44 -7.11 0.95
C ALA A 194 -5.26 -6.62 -0.25
N THR A 195 -6.14 -5.62 -0.08
CA THR A 195 -6.92 -5.06 -1.21
C THR A 195 -6.02 -4.38 -2.24
N ALA A 196 -5.04 -3.58 -1.81
CA ALA A 196 -4.08 -2.93 -2.71
C ALA A 196 -3.24 -3.93 -3.54
N ARG A 197 -2.94 -5.11 -2.98
CA ARG A 197 -2.30 -6.21 -3.74
C ARG A 197 -3.23 -6.79 -4.80
N CYS A 198 -4.47 -7.11 -4.44
CA CYS A 198 -5.47 -7.60 -5.40
C CYS A 198 -5.73 -6.60 -6.54
N GLU A 199 -5.75 -5.30 -6.26
CA GLU A 199 -5.86 -4.24 -7.26
C GLU A 199 -4.63 -4.17 -8.17
N ALA A 200 -3.42 -4.28 -7.61
CA ALA A 200 -2.18 -4.32 -8.38
C ALA A 200 -2.09 -5.56 -9.29
N ASP A 201 -2.47 -6.74 -8.79
CA ASP A 201 -2.51 -7.99 -9.56
C ASP A 201 -3.56 -7.92 -10.69
N ALA A 202 -4.73 -7.35 -10.43
CA ALA A 202 -5.77 -7.13 -11.44
C ALA A 202 -5.31 -6.13 -12.52
N ALA A 203 -4.64 -5.03 -12.13
CA ALA A 203 -4.07 -4.07 -13.06
C ALA A 203 -2.94 -4.68 -13.91
N ALA A 204 -2.08 -5.51 -13.32
CA ALA A 204 -1.02 -6.23 -14.02
C ALA A 204 -1.60 -7.26 -15.02
N ALA A 205 -2.64 -8.01 -14.63
CA ALA A 205 -3.34 -8.94 -15.52
C ALA A 205 -4.02 -8.21 -16.70
N SER A 206 -4.68 -7.07 -16.43
CA SER A 206 -5.29 -6.21 -17.45
C SER A 206 -4.25 -5.67 -18.43
N SER A 207 -3.13 -5.14 -17.91
CA SER A 207 -2.00 -4.66 -18.71
C SER A 207 -1.37 -5.77 -19.57
N SER A 208 -1.19 -6.98 -19.00
CA SER A 208 -0.69 -8.14 -19.75
C SER A 208 -1.65 -8.55 -20.89
N SER A 209 -2.97 -8.45 -20.66
CA SER A 209 -3.97 -8.70 -21.69
C SER A 209 -3.91 -7.66 -22.81
N ALA A 210 -3.85 -6.37 -22.47
CA ALA A 210 -3.72 -5.27 -23.43
C ALA A 210 -2.42 -5.34 -24.25
N LEU A 211 -1.32 -5.78 -23.66
CA LEU A 211 -0.05 -6.02 -24.38
C LEU A 211 -0.15 -7.20 -25.35
N ARG A 212 -0.90 -8.26 -25.02
CA ARG A 212 -1.14 -9.38 -25.95
C ARG A 212 -1.96 -8.94 -27.17
N THR A 213 -3.08 -8.23 -26.96
CA THR A 213 -3.91 -7.76 -28.06
C THR A 213 -3.19 -6.71 -28.92
N ALA A 214 -2.35 -5.85 -28.32
CA ALA A 214 -1.47 -4.94 -29.05
C ALA A 214 -0.45 -5.70 -29.93
N ASN A 215 0.18 -6.75 -29.40
CA ASN A 215 1.12 -7.59 -30.15
C ASN A 215 0.41 -8.37 -31.28
N GLU A 216 -0.78 -8.92 -31.04
CA GLU A 216 -1.59 -9.59 -32.07
C GLU A 216 -1.98 -8.63 -33.19
N LEU A 217 -2.38 -7.39 -32.86
CA LEU A 217 -2.63 -6.34 -33.86
C LEU A 217 -1.35 -5.97 -34.62
N GLN A 218 -0.19 -5.88 -33.96
CA GLN A 218 1.09 -5.62 -34.62
C GLN A 218 1.47 -6.75 -35.60
N ILE A 219 1.27 -8.02 -35.22
CA ILE A 219 1.51 -9.18 -36.09
C ILE A 219 0.58 -9.11 -37.31
N ASN A 220 -0.72 -8.90 -37.09
CA ASN A 220 -1.71 -8.79 -38.18
C ASN A 220 -1.41 -7.64 -39.15
N LEU A 221 -1.01 -6.46 -38.64
CA LEU A 221 -0.61 -5.32 -39.47
C LEU A 221 0.70 -5.58 -40.23
N THR A 222 1.64 -6.32 -39.63
CA THR A 222 2.91 -6.70 -40.28
C THR A 222 2.68 -7.70 -41.41
N GLN A 223 1.76 -8.65 -41.21
CA GLN A 223 1.32 -9.58 -42.25
C GLN A 223 0.64 -8.82 -43.40
N GLN A 224 -0.36 -7.97 -43.10
CA GLN A 224 -1.04 -7.15 -44.12
C GLN A 224 -0.08 -6.26 -44.91
N LEU A 225 0.93 -5.67 -44.25
CA LEU A 225 1.98 -4.89 -44.93
C LEU A 225 2.88 -5.75 -45.84
N THR A 226 3.08 -7.02 -45.48
CA THR A 226 3.85 -7.97 -46.29
C THR A 226 3.05 -8.41 -47.51
N ASP A 227 1.76 -8.71 -47.35
CA ASP A 227 0.84 -9.07 -48.44
C ASP A 227 0.59 -7.88 -49.38
N ALA A 228 0.53 -6.65 -48.85
CA ALA A 228 0.48 -5.43 -49.65
C ALA A 228 1.78 -5.20 -50.47
N LYS A 229 2.95 -5.61 -49.95
CA LYS A 229 4.22 -5.54 -50.69
C LYS A 229 4.29 -6.57 -51.81
N THR A 230 3.95 -7.84 -51.54
CA THR A 230 3.99 -8.90 -52.57
C THR A 230 3.00 -8.63 -53.69
N THR A 231 1.78 -8.18 -53.38
CA THR A 231 0.80 -7.74 -54.39
C THR A 231 1.29 -6.53 -55.19
N ASN A 232 1.95 -5.55 -54.56
CA ASN A 232 2.55 -4.43 -55.29
C ASN A 232 3.68 -4.88 -56.23
N THR A 233 4.58 -5.78 -55.80
CA THR A 233 5.63 -6.34 -56.66
C THR A 233 5.06 -7.15 -57.84
N HIS A 234 3.94 -7.84 -57.66
CA HIS A 234 3.24 -8.48 -58.79
C HIS A 234 2.60 -7.47 -59.74
N MET A 235 2.08 -6.33 -59.24
CA MET A 235 1.59 -5.24 -60.10
C MET A 235 2.75 -4.57 -60.87
N GLU A 236 3.90 -4.36 -60.23
CA GLU A 236 5.12 -3.83 -60.88
C GLU A 236 5.60 -4.77 -62.01
N GLN A 237 5.63 -6.08 -61.76
CA GLN A 237 5.94 -7.10 -62.78
C GLN A 237 4.94 -7.09 -63.95
N TYR A 238 3.65 -6.92 -63.65
CA TYR A 238 2.59 -6.86 -64.66
C TYR A 238 2.68 -5.59 -65.53
N ILE A 239 2.95 -4.43 -64.90
CA ILE A 239 3.20 -3.16 -65.59
C ILE A 239 4.40 -3.29 -66.53
N ALA A 240 5.54 -3.79 -66.04
CA ALA A 240 6.74 -3.97 -66.87
C ALA A 240 6.51 -4.90 -68.07
N ASN A 241 5.64 -5.91 -67.94
CA ASN A 241 5.24 -6.78 -69.05
C ASN A 241 4.33 -6.05 -70.06
N ILE A 242 3.39 -5.22 -69.60
CA ILE A 242 2.58 -4.35 -70.48
C ILE A 242 3.46 -3.32 -71.20
N GLU A 243 4.42 -2.69 -70.52
CA GLU A 243 5.35 -1.74 -71.13
C GLU A 243 6.19 -2.40 -72.24
N LYS A 244 6.66 -3.64 -72.02
CA LYS A 244 7.35 -4.46 -73.03
C LYS A 244 6.45 -4.82 -74.22
N GLN A 245 5.17 -5.13 -73.99
CA GLN A 245 4.21 -5.37 -75.07
C GLN A 245 3.92 -4.09 -75.86
N LEU A 246 3.75 -2.95 -75.18
CA LEU A 246 3.57 -1.65 -75.81
C LEU A 246 4.80 -1.22 -76.62
N SER A 247 6.03 -1.51 -76.17
CA SER A 247 7.23 -1.24 -76.96
C SER A 247 7.29 -2.11 -78.21
N ALA A 248 6.94 -3.40 -78.12
CA ALA A 248 6.90 -4.30 -79.27
C ALA A 248 5.85 -3.85 -80.32
N VAL A 249 4.64 -3.51 -79.89
CA VAL A 249 3.57 -3.00 -80.77
C VAL A 249 3.95 -1.66 -81.41
N ARG A 250 4.68 -0.77 -80.70
CA ARG A 250 5.23 0.45 -81.30
C ARG A 250 6.25 0.15 -82.39
N THR A 251 7.22 -0.72 -82.13
CA THR A 251 8.23 -1.10 -83.15
C THR A 251 7.60 -1.80 -84.35
N GLU A 252 6.55 -2.61 -84.16
CA GLU A 252 5.83 -3.23 -85.27
C GLU A 252 5.05 -2.19 -86.08
N ALA A 253 4.37 -1.24 -85.42
CA ALA A 253 3.67 -0.15 -86.10
C ALA A 253 4.61 0.80 -86.86
N GLU A 254 5.79 1.09 -86.32
CA GLU A 254 6.85 1.86 -87.00
C GLU A 254 7.42 1.11 -88.21
N GLN A 255 7.62 -0.21 -88.09
CA GLN A 255 8.06 -1.05 -89.20
C GLN A 255 6.97 -1.17 -90.30
N GLN A 256 5.70 -1.35 -89.92
CA GLN A 256 4.57 -1.34 -90.86
C GLN A 256 4.47 0.01 -91.58
N LYS A 257 4.60 1.13 -90.86
CA LYS A 257 4.65 2.48 -91.45
C LYS A 257 5.75 2.59 -92.52
N LEU A 258 6.98 2.16 -92.21
CA LEU A 258 8.09 2.16 -93.17
C LEU A 258 7.77 1.31 -94.41
N THR A 259 7.16 0.13 -94.26
CA THR A 259 6.76 -0.69 -95.42
C THR A 259 5.67 -0.04 -96.28
N PHE A 260 4.75 0.72 -95.68
CA PHE A 260 3.74 1.47 -96.44
C PHE A 260 4.33 2.72 -97.12
N GLU A 261 5.34 3.37 -96.52
CA GLU A 261 6.09 4.46 -97.16
C GLU A 261 6.89 3.95 -98.37
N GLU A 262 7.57 2.79 -98.25
CA GLU A 262 8.19 2.11 -99.41
C GLU A 262 7.18 1.72 -100.49
N GLU A 263 6.02 1.17 -100.13
CA GLU A 263 4.99 0.77 -101.11
C GLU A 263 4.38 1.98 -101.81
N ALA A 264 4.18 3.09 -101.10
CA ALA A 264 3.71 4.35 -101.68
C ALA A 264 4.72 4.94 -102.69
N ASP A 265 6.03 4.92 -102.39
CA ASP A 265 7.06 5.37 -103.32
C ASP A 265 7.18 4.43 -104.55
N ARG A 266 7.01 3.11 -104.38
CA ARG A 266 6.93 2.18 -105.53
C ARG A 266 5.71 2.44 -106.40
N LEU A 267 4.53 2.68 -105.80
CA LEU A 267 3.31 3.04 -106.54
C LEU A 267 3.45 4.37 -107.28
N LYS A 268 4.16 5.34 -106.70
CA LYS A 268 4.50 6.61 -107.34
C LYS A 268 5.43 6.41 -108.55
N GLN A 269 6.49 5.61 -108.41
CA GLN A 269 7.36 5.23 -109.54
C GLN A 269 6.57 4.55 -110.67
N ILE A 270 5.65 3.65 -110.34
CA ILE A 270 4.76 3.01 -111.33
C ILE A 270 3.85 4.05 -112.02
N ALA A 271 3.32 5.02 -111.29
CA ALA A 271 2.50 6.10 -111.86
C ALA A 271 3.31 7.03 -112.78
N ASP A 272 4.54 7.37 -112.42
CA ASP A 272 5.44 8.16 -113.26
C ASP A 272 5.84 7.40 -114.55
N ILE A 273 6.14 6.10 -114.45
CA ILE A 273 6.37 5.23 -115.62
C ILE A 273 5.11 5.13 -116.50
N GLN A 274 3.93 4.97 -115.92
CA GLN A 274 2.67 4.95 -116.68
C GLN A 274 2.40 6.28 -117.40
N LYS A 275 2.72 7.41 -116.75
CA LYS A 275 2.62 8.74 -117.36
C LYS A 275 3.58 8.89 -118.54
N GLU A 276 4.83 8.44 -118.41
CA GLU A 276 5.79 8.43 -119.52
C GLU A 276 5.32 7.51 -120.67
N MET A 277 4.84 6.30 -120.36
CA MET A 277 4.26 5.40 -121.35
C MET A 277 3.06 6.02 -122.10
N THR A 278 2.20 6.77 -121.41
CA THR A 278 1.09 7.49 -122.05
C THR A 278 1.60 8.59 -122.98
N ILE A 279 2.59 9.39 -122.56
CA ILE A 279 3.23 10.40 -123.42
C ILE A 279 3.87 9.75 -124.66
N GLN A 280 4.56 8.62 -124.50
CA GLN A 280 5.13 7.87 -125.62
C GLN A 280 4.04 7.27 -126.55
N ALA A 281 2.89 6.87 -126.00
CA ALA A 281 1.76 6.36 -126.79
C ALA A 281 1.04 7.49 -127.56
N GLU A 282 0.84 8.65 -126.93
CA GLU A 282 0.31 9.87 -127.59
C GLU A 282 1.25 10.37 -128.69
N GLN A 283 2.57 10.30 -128.49
CA GLN A 283 3.52 10.65 -129.54
C GLN A 283 3.44 9.66 -130.71
N ARG A 284 3.45 8.34 -130.44
CA ARG A 284 3.28 7.33 -131.50
C ARG A 284 1.95 7.45 -132.23
N LEU A 285 0.88 7.86 -131.55
CA LEU A 285 -0.41 8.16 -132.21
C LEU A 285 -0.26 9.31 -133.21
N LYS A 286 0.39 10.42 -132.83
CA LYS A 286 0.68 11.52 -133.77
C LYS A 286 1.60 11.11 -134.92
N ASP A 287 2.60 10.28 -134.63
CA ASP A 287 3.49 9.73 -135.66
C ASP A 287 2.70 8.84 -136.65
N PHE A 288 1.75 8.03 -136.15
CA PHE A 288 0.84 7.25 -137.00
C PHE A 288 -0.18 8.12 -137.75
N GLU A 289 -0.72 9.18 -137.15
CA GLU A 289 -1.60 10.14 -137.81
C GLU A 289 -0.89 10.82 -138.98
N ALA A 290 0.37 11.26 -138.80
CA ALA A 290 1.19 11.82 -139.87
C ALA A 290 1.56 10.79 -140.96
N ILE A 291 1.76 9.52 -140.59
CA ILE A 291 1.94 8.41 -141.57
C ILE A 291 0.63 8.18 -142.35
N VAL A 292 -0.53 8.28 -141.72
CA VAL A 292 -1.83 8.15 -142.40
C VAL A 292 -2.12 9.35 -143.30
N GLU A 293 -1.79 10.58 -142.90
CA GLU A 293 -1.89 11.76 -143.77
C GLU A 293 -0.98 11.65 -145.00
N THR A 294 0.29 11.24 -144.82
CA THR A 294 1.22 11.06 -145.95
C THR A 294 0.81 9.89 -146.87
N LEU A 295 0.23 8.81 -146.32
CA LEU A 295 -0.38 7.75 -147.13
C LEU A 295 -1.65 8.21 -147.84
N GLN A 296 -2.46 9.08 -147.24
CA GLN A 296 -3.62 9.69 -147.91
C GLN A 296 -3.19 10.64 -149.04
N GLN A 297 -2.09 11.38 -148.87
CA GLN A 297 -1.46 12.17 -149.93
C GLN A 297 -0.94 11.27 -151.06
N GLU A 298 -0.19 10.20 -150.75
CA GLU A 298 0.23 9.21 -151.76
C GLU A 298 -0.97 8.59 -152.51
N VAL A 299 -2.09 8.32 -151.83
CA VAL A 299 -3.30 7.77 -152.46
C VAL A 299 -3.97 8.80 -153.36
N GLN A 300 -3.99 10.09 -152.98
CA GLN A 300 -4.49 11.17 -153.85
C GLN A 300 -3.59 11.43 -155.07
N GLU A 301 -2.27 11.23 -154.96
CA GLU A 301 -1.35 11.32 -156.11
C GLU A 301 -1.41 10.07 -157.02
N LYS A 302 -1.81 8.91 -156.51
CA LYS A 302 -1.83 7.63 -157.26
C LYS A 302 -3.06 7.40 -158.14
N ASP A 303 -3.93 8.40 -158.30
CA ASP A 303 -5.09 8.36 -159.21
C ASP A 303 -4.72 8.48 -160.72
N ARG A 304 -3.44 8.29 -161.06
CA ARG A 304 -2.94 8.22 -162.45
C ARG A 304 -2.02 7.01 -162.71
N GLN A 305 -2.70 5.95 -163.15
CA GLN A 305 -2.22 4.67 -163.72
C GLN A 305 -1.86 3.53 -162.74
N PRO A 306 -2.25 2.27 -163.06
CA PRO A 306 -2.16 1.15 -162.14
C PRO A 306 -0.83 0.38 -162.23
N LYS A 307 -0.30 -0.06 -161.07
CA LYS A 307 0.61 -1.22 -160.99
C LYS A 307 0.69 -1.83 -159.58
N THR A 308 0.31 -3.11 -159.50
CA THR A 308 0.88 -4.16 -158.63
C THR A 308 1.36 -3.78 -157.22
N VAL A 309 0.57 -4.10 -156.20
CA VAL A 309 1.06 -4.26 -154.81
C VAL A 309 0.66 -5.64 -154.27
N ARG A 310 1.53 -6.65 -154.46
CA ARG A 310 1.35 -8.02 -153.93
C ARG A 310 1.88 -8.19 -152.49
N SER A 311 2.35 -7.11 -151.86
CA SER A 311 2.95 -7.11 -150.52
C SER A 311 2.00 -6.72 -149.38
N VAL A 312 0.78 -6.23 -149.67
CA VAL A 312 -0.16 -5.78 -148.62
C VAL A 312 -0.46 -6.90 -147.63
N GLN A 313 -0.65 -8.13 -148.12
CA GLN A 313 -1.02 -9.28 -147.28
C GLN A 313 0.01 -9.58 -146.17
N SER A 314 1.31 -9.53 -146.46
CA SER A 314 2.33 -9.78 -145.43
C SER A 314 2.44 -8.64 -144.42
N HIS A 315 2.21 -7.40 -144.83
CA HIS A 315 2.14 -6.26 -143.90
C HIS A 315 0.89 -6.35 -143.01
N THR A 316 -0.27 -6.73 -143.55
CA THR A 316 -1.48 -6.97 -142.74
C THR A 316 -1.32 -8.16 -141.79
N GLU A 317 -0.63 -9.25 -142.18
CA GLU A 317 -0.36 -10.37 -141.28
C GLU A 317 0.60 -10.00 -140.14
N VAL A 318 1.64 -9.20 -140.42
CA VAL A 318 2.56 -8.70 -139.39
C VAL A 318 1.85 -7.71 -138.46
N LEU A 319 1.00 -6.83 -139.00
CA LEU A 319 0.21 -5.90 -138.20
C LEU A 319 -0.82 -6.63 -137.33
N LEU A 320 -1.52 -7.63 -137.88
CA LEU A 320 -2.46 -8.48 -137.14
C LEU A 320 -1.75 -9.22 -136.01
N LYS A 321 -0.61 -9.89 -136.26
CA LYS A 321 0.16 -10.58 -135.21
C LYS A 321 0.69 -9.61 -134.15
N SER A 322 1.08 -8.39 -134.53
CA SER A 322 1.49 -7.34 -133.59
C SER A 322 0.30 -6.87 -132.74
N MET A 323 -0.89 -6.74 -133.32
CA MET A 323 -2.12 -6.39 -132.60
C MET A 323 -2.60 -7.53 -131.69
N GLU A 324 -2.51 -8.80 -132.11
CA GLU A 324 -2.80 -9.96 -131.28
C GLU A 324 -1.85 -10.04 -130.08
N GLN A 325 -0.54 -9.89 -130.29
CA GLN A 325 0.43 -9.85 -129.19
C GLN A 325 0.21 -8.66 -128.24
N ALA A 326 -0.16 -7.49 -128.76
CA ALA A 326 -0.53 -6.34 -127.94
C ALA A 326 -1.83 -6.57 -127.15
N LEU A 327 -2.82 -7.25 -127.75
CA LEU A 327 -4.08 -7.63 -127.11
C LEU A 327 -3.85 -8.65 -125.99
N ASP A 328 -3.05 -9.68 -126.23
CA ASP A 328 -2.67 -10.68 -125.22
C ASP A 328 -1.88 -10.06 -124.07
N ALA A 329 -0.92 -9.17 -124.37
CA ALA A 329 -0.20 -8.42 -123.34
C ALA A 329 -1.15 -7.54 -122.50
N LYS A 330 -2.17 -6.93 -123.12
CA LYS A 330 -3.19 -6.14 -122.40
C LYS A 330 -4.17 -7.02 -121.62
N GLN A 331 -4.55 -8.20 -122.11
CA GLN A 331 -5.31 -9.19 -121.34
C GLN A 331 -4.51 -9.71 -120.14
N ALA A 332 -3.20 -9.94 -120.28
CA ALA A 332 -2.32 -10.31 -119.18
C ALA A 332 -2.24 -9.20 -118.11
N GLN A 333 -2.07 -7.94 -118.52
CA GLN A 333 -2.12 -6.79 -117.60
C GLN A 333 -3.48 -6.69 -116.87
N LEU A 334 -4.60 -6.86 -117.57
CA LEU A 334 -5.94 -6.85 -116.96
C LEU A 334 -6.16 -8.00 -115.97
N ARG A 335 -5.68 -9.22 -116.28
CA ARG A 335 -5.71 -10.36 -115.34
C ARG A 335 -4.89 -10.07 -114.09
N GLN A 336 -3.70 -9.49 -114.22
CA GLN A 336 -2.85 -9.11 -113.10
C GLN A 336 -3.51 -8.04 -112.21
N ILE A 337 -4.04 -6.96 -112.80
CA ILE A 337 -4.75 -5.89 -112.08
C ILE A 337 -5.96 -6.44 -111.31
N SER A 338 -6.71 -7.39 -111.89
CA SER A 338 -7.82 -8.07 -111.21
C SER A 338 -7.34 -8.87 -109.98
N LEU A 339 -6.23 -9.61 -110.13
CA LEU A 339 -5.61 -10.39 -109.07
C LEU A 339 -5.12 -9.50 -107.92
N ASP A 340 -4.51 -8.36 -108.22
CA ASP A 340 -4.01 -7.41 -107.22
C ASP A 340 -5.15 -6.62 -106.56
N GLN A 341 -6.24 -6.28 -107.27
CA GLN A 341 -7.48 -5.82 -106.63
C GLN A 341 -8.07 -6.85 -105.65
N GLN A 342 -7.99 -8.15 -105.98
CA GLN A 342 -8.48 -9.21 -105.09
C GLN A 342 -7.61 -9.33 -103.83
N LYS A 343 -6.28 -9.21 -103.96
CA LYS A 343 -5.36 -9.10 -102.81
C LYS A 343 -5.69 -7.89 -101.94
N LEU A 344 -5.85 -6.70 -102.53
CA LEU A 344 -6.20 -5.46 -101.81
C LEU A 344 -7.51 -5.59 -101.03
N LYS A 345 -8.57 -6.15 -101.65
CA LYS A 345 -9.83 -6.45 -100.97
C LYS A 345 -9.65 -7.41 -99.79
N SER A 346 -8.80 -8.43 -99.92
CA SER A 346 -8.49 -9.34 -98.81
C SER A 346 -7.69 -8.67 -97.67
N SER A 347 -6.79 -7.74 -98.00
CA SER A 347 -6.01 -6.97 -97.03
C SER A 347 -6.88 -5.99 -96.24
N HIS A 348 -7.73 -5.23 -96.94
CA HIS A 348 -8.66 -4.30 -96.31
C HIS A 348 -9.69 -5.00 -95.42
N SER A 349 -10.14 -6.21 -95.79
CA SER A 349 -10.99 -7.04 -94.93
C SER A 349 -10.31 -7.43 -93.60
N LYS A 350 -9.04 -7.85 -93.65
CA LYS A 350 -8.23 -8.12 -92.44
C LYS A 350 -8.01 -6.86 -91.59
N MET A 351 -7.71 -5.74 -92.23
CA MET A 351 -7.54 -4.44 -91.57
C MET A 351 -8.80 -4.05 -90.79
N LEU A 352 -9.98 -4.15 -91.40
CA LEU A 352 -11.27 -3.87 -90.76
C LEU A 352 -11.56 -4.83 -89.60
N GLN A 353 -11.17 -6.10 -89.73
CA GLN A 353 -11.31 -7.08 -88.66
C GLN A 353 -10.40 -6.76 -87.46
N ASN A 354 -9.15 -6.35 -87.69
CA ASN A 354 -8.22 -5.92 -86.66
C ASN A 354 -8.70 -4.62 -85.96
N GLU A 355 -9.23 -3.65 -86.71
CA GLU A 355 -9.82 -2.42 -86.15
C GLU A 355 -10.99 -2.75 -85.20
N GLN A 356 -11.88 -3.68 -85.61
CA GLN A 356 -12.98 -4.13 -84.76
C GLN A 356 -12.51 -4.88 -83.50
N GLN A 357 -11.39 -5.61 -83.56
CA GLN A 357 -10.80 -6.25 -82.37
C GLN A 357 -10.19 -5.24 -81.41
N LEU A 358 -9.37 -4.31 -81.92
CA LEU A 358 -8.78 -3.22 -81.12
C LEU A 358 -9.85 -2.36 -80.44
N LYS A 359 -10.98 -2.12 -81.11
CA LYS A 359 -12.11 -1.39 -80.55
C LYS A 359 -12.78 -2.11 -79.38
N ARG A 360 -12.91 -3.45 -79.43
CA ARG A 360 -13.42 -4.26 -78.30
C ARG A 360 -12.48 -4.19 -77.11
N ILE A 361 -11.18 -4.43 -77.33
CA ILE A 361 -10.15 -4.36 -76.28
C ILE A 361 -10.14 -2.97 -75.61
N ALA A 362 -10.26 -1.89 -76.39
CA ALA A 362 -10.34 -0.54 -75.86
C ALA A 362 -11.61 -0.29 -75.01
N ASP A 363 -12.76 -0.86 -75.38
CA ASP A 363 -14.02 -0.74 -74.63
C ASP A 363 -14.11 -1.69 -73.43
N GLU A 364 -13.38 -2.80 -73.43
CA GLU A 364 -13.16 -3.68 -72.26
C GLU A 364 -12.27 -2.98 -71.22
N ALA A 365 -11.10 -2.46 -71.61
CA ALA A 365 -10.21 -1.71 -70.72
C ALA A 365 -10.89 -0.46 -70.11
N ARG A 366 -11.79 0.20 -70.87
CA ARG A 366 -12.64 1.30 -70.36
C ARG A 366 -13.66 0.84 -69.31
N GLN A 367 -14.13 -0.41 -69.36
CA GLN A 367 -15.02 -0.96 -68.34
C GLN A 367 -14.25 -1.34 -67.08
N GLU A 368 -13.09 -1.98 -67.20
CA GLU A 368 -12.21 -2.30 -66.07
C GLU A 368 -11.77 -1.04 -65.31
N ALA A 369 -11.32 0.00 -66.02
CA ALA A 369 -10.97 1.28 -65.41
C ALA A 369 -12.14 1.91 -64.63
N ARG A 370 -13.37 1.78 -65.13
CA ARG A 370 -14.59 2.24 -64.43
C ARG A 370 -14.94 1.38 -63.22
N GLN A 371 -14.64 0.09 -63.22
CA GLN A 371 -14.81 -0.78 -62.05
C GLN A 371 -13.77 -0.45 -60.97
N ALA A 372 -12.48 -0.36 -61.33
CA ALA A 372 -11.41 0.06 -60.43
C ALA A 372 -11.69 1.42 -59.79
N GLN A 373 -12.19 2.40 -60.57
CA GLN A 373 -12.56 3.71 -60.05
C GLN A 373 -13.72 3.66 -59.03
N ARG A 374 -14.67 2.73 -59.18
CA ARG A 374 -15.75 2.51 -58.19
C ARG A 374 -15.21 1.91 -56.89
N GLU A 375 -14.31 0.93 -56.96
CA GLU A 375 -13.67 0.36 -55.78
C GLU A 375 -12.79 1.36 -55.04
N VAL A 376 -12.05 2.22 -55.76
CA VAL A 376 -11.30 3.34 -55.14
C VAL A 376 -12.23 4.31 -54.39
N VAL A 377 -13.44 4.58 -54.89
CA VAL A 377 -14.44 5.40 -54.18
C VAL A 377 -15.00 4.66 -52.95
N ARG A 378 -15.32 3.37 -53.08
CA ARG A 378 -15.78 2.51 -51.98
C ARG A 378 -14.76 2.42 -50.84
N LEU A 379 -13.49 2.17 -51.17
CA LEU A 379 -12.40 2.10 -50.20
C LEU A 379 -12.15 3.45 -49.52
N LYS A 380 -12.20 4.57 -50.25
CA LYS A 380 -12.13 5.92 -49.66
C LYS A 380 -13.27 6.18 -48.67
N ALA A 381 -14.49 5.75 -48.98
CA ALA A 381 -15.62 5.88 -48.05
C ALA A 381 -15.41 5.04 -46.77
N ILE A 382 -14.94 3.79 -46.89
CA ILE A 382 -14.64 2.92 -45.74
C ILE A 382 -13.53 3.54 -44.85
N ILE A 383 -12.46 4.06 -45.45
CA ILE A 383 -11.36 4.73 -44.73
C ILE A 383 -11.89 5.99 -44.03
N GLN A 384 -12.76 6.77 -44.68
CA GLN A 384 -13.36 7.97 -44.07
C GLN A 384 -14.26 7.60 -42.89
N GLU A 385 -15.05 6.52 -42.97
CA GLU A 385 -15.89 6.06 -41.86
C GLU A 385 -15.06 5.57 -40.67
N MET A 386 -14.00 4.81 -40.94
CA MET A 386 -13.00 4.40 -39.93
C MET A 386 -12.33 5.62 -39.26
N SER A 387 -12.05 6.69 -40.02
CA SER A 387 -11.50 7.93 -39.45
C SER A 387 -12.48 8.69 -38.55
N LYS A 388 -13.79 8.66 -38.88
CA LYS A 388 -14.85 9.25 -38.02
C LYS A 388 -14.99 8.48 -36.71
N GLN A 389 -14.88 7.15 -36.75
CA GLN A 389 -14.94 6.31 -35.55
C GLN A 389 -13.76 6.59 -34.60
N LYS A 390 -12.56 6.83 -35.12
CA LYS A 390 -11.41 7.32 -34.31
C LYS A 390 -11.55 8.77 -33.80
N GLY A 391 -12.54 9.51 -34.29
CA GLY A 391 -12.76 10.93 -33.95
C GLY A 391 -13.83 11.19 -32.89
N ARG A 392 -14.52 10.15 -32.39
CA ARG A 392 -15.42 10.29 -31.23
C ARG A 392 -14.65 10.04 -29.93
N PRO A 393 -14.74 10.91 -28.91
CA PRO A 393 -14.47 10.45 -27.56
C PRO A 393 -15.48 9.34 -27.22
N VAL A 394 -15.02 8.27 -26.58
CA VAL A 394 -15.93 7.30 -25.97
C VAL A 394 -16.25 7.85 -24.59
N ASP A 395 -17.46 8.37 -24.40
CA ASP A 395 -17.94 8.79 -23.09
C ASP A 395 -18.24 7.54 -22.25
N THR A 396 -17.19 6.95 -21.66
CA THR A 396 -17.22 5.67 -20.92
C THR A 396 -17.91 5.80 -19.55
N ALA A 397 -19.17 6.24 -19.55
CA ALA A 397 -20.00 6.44 -18.36
C ALA A 397 -21.38 5.77 -18.47
N GLU A 398 -22.07 5.87 -19.62
CA GLU A 398 -23.47 5.42 -19.73
C GLU A 398 -23.64 3.97 -20.27
N GLU A 399 -22.82 3.52 -21.22
CA GLU A 399 -22.92 2.14 -21.77
C GLU A 399 -22.67 1.04 -20.72
N ALA A 400 -21.94 1.35 -19.64
CA ALA A 400 -21.67 0.42 -18.54
C ALA A 400 -22.94 0.05 -17.73
N THR A 401 -23.99 0.87 -17.79
CA THR A 401 -25.25 0.64 -17.06
C THR A 401 -26.30 -0.14 -17.85
N GLU A 402 -26.32 -0.05 -19.18
CA GLU A 402 -27.36 -0.67 -20.00
C GLU A 402 -27.11 -2.17 -20.27
N ALA A 403 -25.83 -2.58 -20.35
CA ALA A 403 -25.43 -3.98 -20.45
C ALA A 403 -25.89 -4.87 -19.27
N LYS A 404 -26.33 -4.28 -18.14
CA LYS A 404 -26.91 -5.00 -16.99
C LYS A 404 -28.44 -5.11 -17.01
N ARG A 405 -29.13 -4.62 -18.04
CA ARG A 405 -30.60 -4.75 -18.20
C ARG A 405 -31.06 -5.73 -19.29
N LEU A 406 -30.17 -6.19 -20.17
CA LEU A 406 -30.51 -7.02 -21.32
C LEU A 406 -30.23 -8.53 -21.15
N SER A 407 -30.07 -9.01 -19.91
CA SER A 407 -29.88 -10.44 -19.60
C SER A 407 -31.16 -11.17 -19.18
N PHE A 408 -32.34 -10.60 -19.48
CA PHE A 408 -33.66 -11.23 -19.33
C PHE A 408 -34.56 -10.86 -20.51
N GLU A 409 -35.58 -11.70 -20.74
CA GLU A 409 -36.61 -11.56 -21.79
C GLU A 409 -36.14 -11.61 -23.26
N THR A 410 -35.89 -12.83 -23.73
CA THR A 410 -36.07 -13.18 -25.14
C THR A 410 -37.56 -13.08 -25.52
N GLY A 411 -37.99 -12.04 -26.23
CA GLY A 411 -39.40 -11.92 -26.65
C GLY A 411 -39.73 -10.79 -27.64
N SER A 412 -40.07 -11.18 -28.87
CA SER A 412 -40.96 -10.47 -29.82
C SER A 412 -40.59 -9.05 -30.32
N ILE A 413 -40.40 -8.95 -31.64
CA ILE A 413 -40.42 -7.68 -32.40
C ILE A 413 -41.86 -7.16 -32.48
N PRO A 414 -42.09 -5.84 -32.32
CA PRO A 414 -42.91 -5.13 -33.29
C PRO A 414 -42.34 -3.76 -33.72
N LEU A 415 -42.43 -3.47 -35.01
CA LEU A 415 -42.17 -2.15 -35.60
C LEU A 415 -43.22 -1.12 -35.14
N ARG A 416 -42.81 0.11 -34.79
CA ARG A 416 -43.72 1.27 -34.90
C ARG A 416 -43.02 2.63 -35.05
N ASN A 417 -43.71 3.53 -35.75
CA ASN A 417 -43.27 4.89 -36.09
C ASN A 417 -43.51 5.92 -34.97
N SER A 418 -42.95 7.12 -35.19
CA SER A 418 -43.50 8.48 -34.93
C SER A 418 -42.87 9.31 -33.79
N GLY A 419 -42.96 10.65 -33.94
CA GLY A 419 -42.31 11.67 -33.09
C GLY A 419 -40.87 11.96 -33.54
N SER A 420 -40.46 13.14 -34.03
CA SER A 420 -41.10 14.46 -34.13
C SER A 420 -41.51 15.12 -32.80
N LEU A 421 -40.55 15.82 -32.16
CA LEU A 421 -40.82 16.92 -31.24
C LEU A 421 -39.69 17.97 -31.32
N ARG A 422 -40.05 19.26 -31.23
CA ARG A 422 -39.14 20.42 -31.17
C ARG A 422 -39.29 21.08 -29.81
N PHE A 423 -38.18 21.49 -29.17
CA PHE A 423 -38.00 22.64 -28.24
C PHE A 423 -36.68 22.43 -27.44
N SER A 424 -36.02 23.42 -26.82
CA SER A 424 -35.86 24.86 -27.10
C SER A 424 -34.91 25.49 -26.06
N GLY A 425 -33.98 26.36 -26.48
CA GLY A 425 -33.12 27.14 -25.56
C GLY A 425 -32.01 26.31 -24.88
N PHE A 426 -31.06 26.94 -24.17
CA PHE A 426 -30.89 28.37 -23.90
C PHE A 426 -29.40 28.76 -23.89
N ASP A 427 -29.09 30.01 -24.20
CA ASP A 427 -27.71 30.53 -24.25
C ASP A 427 -27.00 30.55 -22.89
N ARG A 428 -25.66 30.48 -22.92
CA ARG A 428 -24.79 31.38 -22.12
C ARG A 428 -23.36 31.48 -22.66
N ASN A 429 -22.97 32.70 -23.03
CA ASN A 429 -21.58 33.10 -23.24
C ASN A 429 -20.81 33.13 -21.90
N SER A 430 -19.51 32.84 -21.96
CA SER A 430 -18.52 33.34 -20.98
C SER A 430 -17.13 33.36 -21.62
N GLY A 431 -16.78 34.48 -22.25
CA GLY A 431 -15.48 34.67 -22.90
C GLY A 431 -14.51 35.47 -22.04
N TYR A 432 -13.42 34.84 -21.61
CA TYR A 432 -12.16 35.48 -21.24
C TYR A 432 -11.01 34.60 -21.78
N GLY A 433 -9.95 35.09 -22.43
CA GLY A 433 -9.63 36.47 -22.80
C GLY A 433 -8.33 36.97 -22.18
N ARG A 434 -7.18 36.47 -22.67
CA ARG A 434 -5.86 37.11 -22.58
C ARG A 434 -4.86 36.46 -23.54
N GLU A 435 -3.80 37.20 -23.86
CA GLU A 435 -2.93 36.98 -25.02
C GLU A 435 -1.47 36.66 -24.63
N SER A 436 -0.69 36.27 -25.63
CA SER A 436 0.73 36.63 -25.82
C SER A 436 1.78 36.31 -24.75
N GLY A 437 2.67 35.37 -25.12
CA GLY A 437 3.99 35.82 -25.60
C GLY A 437 5.25 35.37 -24.84
N MET A 438 6.32 35.18 -25.62
CA MET A 438 7.74 35.07 -25.23
C MET A 438 8.10 33.82 -24.36
N GLY A 439 9.15 33.04 -24.66
CA GLY A 439 10.19 33.17 -25.67
C GLY A 439 11.47 33.80 -25.11
N ARG A 440 12.30 32.98 -24.45
CA ARG A 440 13.69 33.33 -24.10
C ARG A 440 14.64 32.15 -24.32
N VAL A 441 15.69 32.42 -25.08
CA VAL A 441 16.92 31.62 -25.17
C VAL A 441 17.97 32.27 -24.27
N SER A 442 18.74 31.48 -23.54
CA SER A 442 20.16 31.77 -23.27
C SER A 442 20.90 30.49 -22.86
N THR A 443 22.16 30.39 -23.26
CA THR A 443 23.09 29.28 -22.98
C THR A 443 24.16 29.70 -21.95
N PHE A 444 25.28 28.95 -21.88
CA PHE A 444 26.35 28.94 -20.86
C PHE A 444 25.95 28.17 -19.57
N GLY A 445 26.67 27.16 -19.06
CA GLY A 445 28.03 26.65 -19.34
C GLY A 445 29.03 27.15 -18.28
N ARG A 446 29.87 26.33 -17.60
CA ARG A 446 30.40 24.97 -17.87
C ARG A 446 30.78 24.24 -16.55
N THR A 447 30.97 22.90 -16.61
CA THR A 447 32.01 22.02 -15.95
C THR A 447 32.35 22.18 -14.44
N SER A 448 32.79 21.15 -13.69
CA SER A 448 33.34 19.81 -14.03
C SER A 448 33.10 18.77 -12.92
N ASP A 449 32.74 17.55 -13.33
CA ASP A 449 33.38 16.24 -13.04
C ASP A 449 33.92 15.91 -11.63
N PHE A 450 33.41 14.82 -11.01
CA PHE A 450 34.13 13.52 -10.86
C PHE A 450 33.28 12.44 -10.13
N ASN A 451 33.19 11.23 -10.71
CA ASN A 451 32.98 9.87 -10.10
C ASN A 451 31.81 9.60 -9.11
N ASP A 452 31.20 8.40 -8.99
CA ASP A 452 30.99 7.17 -9.79
C ASP A 452 30.13 6.20 -8.93
N PRO A 453 29.62 5.02 -9.40
CA PRO A 453 29.41 4.52 -10.76
C PRO A 453 27.99 3.89 -10.99
N GLU A 454 27.84 3.14 -12.09
CA GLU A 454 26.86 2.04 -12.33
C GLU A 454 25.34 2.32 -12.32
N ILE A 455 24.79 2.61 -13.51
CA ILE A 455 23.73 1.80 -14.17
C ILE A 455 23.65 2.18 -15.67
N GLY A 456 23.72 1.19 -16.58
CA GLY A 456 23.61 1.39 -18.04
C GLY A 456 24.94 1.79 -18.71
N PRO A 457 25.12 1.43 -20.00
CA PRO A 457 24.47 2.22 -21.05
C PRO A 457 23.76 1.41 -22.16
N ARG A 458 23.02 2.13 -23.00
CA ARG A 458 22.38 1.61 -24.23
C ARG A 458 23.42 1.15 -25.25
N SER A 459 23.17 0.04 -25.93
CA SER A 459 23.97 -0.39 -27.08
C SER A 459 23.69 0.48 -28.31
N THR A 460 24.75 1.07 -28.87
CA THR A 460 24.74 1.66 -30.21
C THR A 460 24.85 0.55 -31.26
N ILE A 461 23.90 0.47 -32.18
CA ILE A 461 23.95 -0.47 -33.32
C ILE A 461 25.07 -0.01 -34.29
N PRO A 462 26.07 -0.86 -34.62
CA PRO A 462 27.07 -0.50 -35.62
C PRO A 462 26.47 -0.48 -37.04
N LEU A 463 26.72 0.60 -37.78
CA LEU A 463 26.49 0.63 -39.23
C LEU A 463 27.61 -0.14 -39.94
N HIS A 464 27.32 -1.36 -40.38
CA HIS A 464 28.18 -2.07 -41.33
C HIS A 464 27.90 -1.60 -42.77
N PRO A 465 28.94 -1.49 -43.63
CA PRO A 465 28.76 -1.24 -45.06
C PRO A 465 28.14 -2.46 -45.76
N PRO A 466 27.46 -2.27 -46.91
CA PRO A 466 26.92 -3.39 -47.69
C PRO A 466 28.05 -4.27 -48.22
N ARG A 467 27.95 -5.59 -48.03
CA ARG A 467 28.83 -6.57 -48.68
C ARG A 467 28.35 -6.78 -50.12
N GLN A 468 29.18 -6.40 -51.08
CA GLN A 468 29.07 -6.86 -52.46
C GLN A 468 29.74 -8.24 -52.56
N ASP A 469 28.98 -9.31 -52.36
CA ASP A 469 29.42 -10.70 -52.56
C ASP A 469 28.21 -11.64 -52.79
N GLU A 470 27.23 -11.21 -53.59
CA GLU A 470 26.17 -12.10 -54.09
C GLU A 470 26.69 -12.92 -55.27
N VAL A 471 27.36 -14.04 -54.97
CA VAL A 471 27.58 -15.10 -55.95
C VAL A 471 26.20 -15.63 -56.37
N PRO A 472 25.85 -15.66 -57.67
CA PRO A 472 24.53 -16.11 -58.12
C PRO A 472 24.32 -17.57 -57.74
N MET A 473 23.34 -17.85 -56.86
CA MET A 473 23.00 -19.22 -56.50
C MET A 473 22.45 -19.99 -57.70
N ASP A 474 23.02 -21.16 -57.91
CA ASP A 474 22.63 -22.10 -58.96
C ASP A 474 21.11 -22.40 -58.92
N VAL A 475 20.50 -22.46 -60.10
CA VAL A 475 19.05 -22.62 -60.27
C VAL A 475 18.58 -23.95 -59.68
N ASP A 476 19.40 -25.00 -59.81
CA ASP A 476 19.10 -26.31 -59.22
C ASP A 476 19.10 -26.27 -57.68
N SER A 477 19.91 -25.40 -57.05
CA SER A 477 19.86 -25.18 -55.60
C SER A 477 18.58 -24.48 -55.16
N GLN A 478 18.12 -23.47 -55.92
CA GLN A 478 16.86 -22.77 -55.65
C GLN A 478 15.65 -23.70 -55.82
N LEU A 479 15.65 -24.54 -56.87
CA LEU A 479 14.62 -25.55 -57.10
C LEU A 479 14.60 -26.62 -55.99
N GLN A 480 15.77 -27.05 -55.52
CA GLN A 480 15.91 -27.99 -54.42
C GLN A 480 15.43 -27.39 -53.08
N GLU A 481 15.66 -26.10 -52.82
CA GLU A 481 15.11 -25.43 -51.64
C GLU A 481 13.57 -25.29 -51.72
N LEU A 482 13.02 -24.88 -52.88
CA LEU A 482 11.57 -24.82 -53.11
C LEU A 482 10.91 -26.21 -52.95
N PHE A 483 11.56 -27.28 -53.42
CA PHE A 483 11.10 -28.66 -53.20
C PHE A 483 11.09 -29.01 -51.70
N ASN A 484 12.15 -28.68 -50.96
CA ASN A 484 12.22 -28.89 -49.51
C ASN A 484 11.15 -28.11 -48.75
N ILE A 485 10.87 -26.85 -49.13
CA ILE A 485 9.79 -26.03 -48.55
C ILE A 485 8.43 -26.69 -48.81
N ARG A 486 8.15 -27.12 -50.06
CA ARG A 486 6.92 -27.83 -50.43
C ARG A 486 6.71 -29.11 -49.62
N MET A 487 7.77 -29.90 -49.43
CA MET A 487 7.73 -31.14 -48.63
C MET A 487 7.53 -30.88 -47.14
N ARG A 488 8.07 -29.78 -46.58
CA ARG A 488 7.78 -29.35 -45.20
C ARG A 488 6.32 -28.93 -45.05
N HIS A 489 5.80 -28.12 -45.97
CA HIS A 489 4.41 -27.68 -45.96
C HIS A 489 3.42 -28.86 -46.05
N GLN A 490 3.69 -29.86 -46.92
CA GLN A 490 2.86 -31.06 -47.03
C GLN A 490 2.86 -31.92 -45.75
N LYS A 491 3.96 -31.97 -45.00
CA LYS A 491 4.01 -32.63 -43.68
C LYS A 491 3.16 -31.90 -42.64
N ILE A 492 3.20 -30.56 -42.61
CA ILE A 492 2.38 -29.75 -41.69
C ILE A 492 0.89 -29.98 -41.97
N LEU A 493 0.48 -29.97 -43.24
CA LEU A 493 -0.92 -30.25 -43.62
C LEU A 493 -1.40 -31.64 -43.19
N ARG A 494 -0.55 -32.67 -43.27
CA ARG A 494 -0.91 -34.01 -42.73
C ARG A 494 -1.08 -34.00 -41.22
N ALA A 495 -0.16 -33.39 -40.47
CA ALA A 495 -0.28 -33.28 -39.02
C ALA A 495 -1.54 -32.50 -38.58
N MET A 496 -1.95 -31.48 -39.34
CA MET A 496 -3.22 -30.77 -39.14
C MET A 496 -4.44 -31.66 -39.47
N GLN A 497 -4.38 -32.47 -40.51
CA GLN A 497 -5.43 -33.44 -40.86
C GLN A 497 -5.57 -34.52 -39.77
N GLU A 498 -4.45 -35.06 -39.29
CA GLU A 498 -4.38 -36.10 -38.26
C GLU A 498 -4.89 -35.59 -36.91
N THR A 499 -4.46 -34.41 -36.48
CA THR A 499 -4.97 -33.78 -35.24
C THR A 499 -6.45 -33.39 -35.32
N LYS A 500 -6.95 -32.99 -36.50
CA LYS A 500 -8.39 -32.80 -36.73
C LYS A 500 -9.15 -34.13 -36.62
N ASN A 501 -8.66 -35.18 -37.25
CA ASN A 501 -9.29 -36.50 -37.22
C ASN A 501 -9.31 -37.10 -35.81
N MET A 502 -8.28 -36.88 -34.98
CA MET A 502 -8.29 -37.34 -33.59
C MET A 502 -9.36 -36.61 -32.75
N ARG A 503 -9.53 -35.29 -32.92
CA ARG A 503 -10.61 -34.54 -32.23
C ARG A 503 -12.00 -35.07 -32.61
N MET A 504 -12.23 -35.28 -33.91
CA MET A 504 -13.46 -35.88 -34.46
C MET A 504 -13.67 -37.37 -34.07
N SER A 505 -12.76 -37.97 -33.30
CA SER A 505 -12.86 -39.33 -32.77
C SER A 505 -12.92 -39.37 -31.24
N THR A 506 -12.99 -38.20 -30.59
CA THR A 506 -13.15 -38.01 -29.14
C THR A 506 -14.40 -37.20 -28.76
N GLU A 507 -15.16 -36.79 -29.78
CA GLU A 507 -16.52 -36.23 -29.73
C GLU A 507 -17.52 -37.28 -30.24
#